data_AF-A0A970ILB6-F1
#
_entry.id   AF-A0A970ILB6-F1
#
_cell.length_a   1.000
_cell.length_b   1.000
_cell.length_c   1.000
_cell.angle_alpha   90.00
_cell.angle_beta   90.00
_cell.angle_gamma   90.00
#
_symmetry.space_group_name_H-M   'P 1'
#
loop_
_entity.id
_entity.type
_entity.pdbx_description
1 polymer ?
#
loop_
_entity_poly.entity_id
_entity_poly.type
_entity_poly.pdbx_seq_one_letter_code
_entity_poly.pdbx_strand_id
1 'polypeptide(L)'
;MSVCARIPAVPLVTCDPYFSLWSPSDRLTDSDTVHWTGAIKPLRGTVIVDGISYRYMGSPGETAAADQQELRLSATASSYVFRAGGIRLQIVFRTPLLLDDLDLLSRPCSWMDFTVIPEDGIAHTVTVVLDANESQCWNGDQPPPITGGSCRLDGGACAWMGKAVQIPLSHSGDDVAIDWGTFHLGVPDRTGFETGYHPGTQPGSGFVRATASFGVTSEPQSGFFVLAYDDILSIQYFENAHRGYWARNGMTIRDAIREAIDRHDIETARCISLDEHLEALALASAGPDYALLCITAYRQSIAAHK
;
A
#
# COMPACT_ATOMS: atom_id res chain seq x y z
N MET A 1 18.21 15.38 15.96
CA MET A 1 16.83 15.74 16.36
C MET A 1 16.02 15.82 15.09
N SER A 2 15.29 14.77 14.74
CA SER A 2 14.41 14.81 13.57
C SER A 2 13.16 15.58 13.98
N VAL A 3 12.96 16.75 13.41
CA VAL A 3 11.67 17.46 13.51
C VAL A 3 10.64 16.49 12.94
N CYS A 4 9.64 16.10 13.74
CA CYS A 4 8.45 15.44 13.24
C CYS A 4 7.68 16.49 12.45
N ALA A 5 8.10 16.68 11.20
CA ALA A 5 7.58 17.70 10.34
C ALA A 5 6.29 17.17 9.72
N ARG A 6 5.19 17.69 10.23
CA ARG A 6 3.83 17.34 9.86
C ARG A 6 3.60 17.68 8.39
N ILE A 7 3.24 16.69 7.59
CA ILE A 7 2.70 16.90 6.25
C ILE A 7 1.18 16.76 6.28
N PRO A 8 0.43 17.46 5.41
CA PRO A 8 -1.04 17.45 5.46
C PRO A 8 -1.67 16.07 5.28
N ALA A 9 -1.06 15.22 4.46
CA ALA A 9 -1.49 13.85 4.22
C ALA A 9 -0.27 12.98 3.86
N VAL A 10 -0.12 11.84 4.53
CA VAL A 10 1.00 10.93 4.34
C VAL A 10 0.73 9.98 3.18
N PRO A 11 1.56 9.95 2.12
CA PRO A 11 1.37 9.00 1.02
C PRO A 11 1.64 7.59 1.50
N LEU A 12 0.79 6.63 1.12
CA LEU A 12 0.96 5.21 1.46
C LEU A 12 1.16 4.40 0.18
N VAL A 13 0.15 4.40 -0.69
CA VAL A 13 0.19 3.72 -2.00
C VAL A 13 0.15 4.80 -3.06
N THR A 14 1.19 4.95 -3.86
CA THR A 14 1.32 6.07 -4.80
C THR A 14 1.57 5.57 -6.22
N CYS A 15 0.58 4.90 -6.80
CA CYS A 15 0.70 4.28 -8.13
C CYS A 15 0.38 5.25 -9.27
N ASP A 16 -0.82 5.83 -9.26
CA ASP A 16 -1.27 6.79 -10.28
C ASP A 16 -2.39 7.71 -9.73
N PRO A 17 -2.82 8.75 -10.49
CA PRO A 17 -3.86 9.68 -10.06
C PRO A 17 -5.25 9.08 -9.82
N TYR A 18 -5.52 7.84 -10.23
CA TYR A 18 -6.83 7.21 -10.08
C TYR A 18 -6.87 6.27 -8.86
N PHE A 19 -5.72 5.71 -8.46
CA PHE A 19 -5.61 4.68 -7.42
C PHE A 19 -4.62 5.01 -6.28
N SER A 20 -4.13 6.24 -6.15
CA SER A 20 -3.24 6.55 -5.02
C SER A 20 -4.00 6.78 -3.70
N LEU A 21 -3.40 6.38 -2.57
CA LEU A 21 -3.99 6.38 -1.22
C LEU A 21 -3.09 7.08 -0.21
N TRP A 22 -3.69 7.93 0.60
CA TRP A 22 -3.02 8.70 1.66
C TRP A 22 -3.68 8.47 3.02
N SER A 23 -2.89 8.62 4.09
CA SER A 23 -3.41 8.85 5.43
C SER A 23 -3.59 10.35 5.65
N PRO A 24 -4.82 10.84 5.93
CA PRO A 24 -5.09 12.25 6.18
C PRO A 24 -4.85 12.67 7.65
N SER A 25 -4.22 11.81 8.46
CA SER A 25 -4.09 11.98 9.92
C SER A 25 -2.65 11.86 10.38
N ASP A 26 -2.36 12.46 11.55
CA ASP A 26 -1.02 12.42 12.15
C ASP A 26 -0.67 11.01 12.67
N ARG A 27 -1.69 10.24 13.09
CA ARG A 27 -1.55 8.83 13.46
C ARG A 27 -2.33 7.97 12.48
N LEU A 28 -1.70 6.90 12.01
CA LEU A 28 -2.28 5.97 11.03
C LEU A 28 -3.57 5.30 11.54
N THR A 29 -3.81 5.33 12.86
CA THR A 29 -4.94 4.73 13.56
C THR A 29 -6.13 5.67 13.80
N ASP A 30 -6.04 6.92 13.34
CA ASP A 30 -7.02 7.97 13.67
C ASP A 30 -8.06 8.20 12.57
N SER A 31 -7.80 7.73 11.35
CA SER A 31 -8.72 7.84 10.22
C SER A 31 -8.51 6.74 9.18
N ASP A 32 -9.54 6.48 8.38
CA ASP A 32 -9.39 5.69 7.16
C ASP A 32 -8.53 6.43 6.13
N THR A 33 -7.93 5.66 5.22
CA THR A 33 -7.22 6.19 4.07
C THR A 33 -8.17 6.85 3.08
N VAL A 34 -7.64 7.84 2.37
CA VAL A 34 -8.38 8.62 1.39
C VAL A 34 -7.64 8.67 0.06
N HIS A 35 -8.40 8.80 -1.02
CA HIS A 35 -7.90 9.22 -2.32
C HIS A 35 -7.62 10.73 -2.33
N TRP A 36 -6.87 11.25 -3.31
CA TRP A 36 -6.56 12.69 -3.38
C TRP A 36 -7.80 13.58 -3.52
N THR A 37 -8.91 13.03 -4.03
CA THR A 37 -10.23 13.69 -4.12
C THR A 37 -10.95 13.77 -2.77
N GLY A 38 -10.38 13.22 -1.69
CA GLY A 38 -11.01 13.12 -0.38
C GLY A 38 -11.97 11.95 -0.22
N ALA A 39 -12.22 11.17 -1.29
CA ALA A 39 -13.03 9.96 -1.21
C ALA A 39 -12.40 8.96 -0.23
N ILE A 40 -13.20 8.46 0.70
CA ILE A 40 -12.75 7.47 1.69
C ILE A 40 -12.54 6.12 0.99
N LYS A 41 -11.33 5.57 1.12
CA LYS A 41 -10.89 4.33 0.49
C LYS A 41 -10.19 3.46 1.53
N PRO A 42 -10.91 2.80 2.45
CA PRO A 42 -10.31 2.19 3.63
C PRO A 42 -9.33 1.06 3.30
N LEU A 43 -8.10 1.24 3.75
CA LEU A 43 -7.14 0.19 4.09
C LEU A 43 -7.12 0.08 5.62
N ARG A 44 -7.23 -1.14 6.15
CA ARG A 44 -7.30 -1.40 7.59
C ARG A 44 -6.23 -2.40 7.99
N GLY A 45 -5.49 -2.07 9.04
CA GLY A 45 -4.38 -2.87 9.52
C GLY A 45 -4.56 -3.28 10.97
N THR A 46 -4.46 -4.58 11.22
CA THR A 46 -4.52 -5.17 12.56
C THR A 46 -3.32 -6.07 12.78
N VAL A 47 -2.68 -5.96 13.94
CA VAL A 47 -1.73 -6.97 14.43
C VAL A 47 -2.37 -7.72 15.57
N ILE A 48 -2.34 -9.05 15.51
CA ILE A 48 -2.85 -9.94 16.55
C ILE A 48 -1.64 -10.51 17.28
N VAL A 49 -1.55 -10.28 18.59
CA VAL A 49 -0.43 -10.74 19.44
C VAL A 49 -1.02 -11.61 20.53
N ASP A 50 -0.66 -12.88 20.54
CA ASP A 50 -1.17 -13.89 21.49
C ASP A 50 -2.71 -13.91 21.59
N GLY A 51 -3.37 -13.73 20.45
CA GLY A 51 -4.83 -13.71 20.32
C GLY A 51 -5.50 -12.36 20.62
N ILE A 52 -4.73 -11.32 20.99
CA ILE A 52 -5.24 -9.97 21.25
C ILE A 52 -4.99 -9.07 20.04
N SER A 53 -6.05 -8.43 19.53
CA SER A 53 -6.00 -7.56 18.36
C SER A 53 -5.65 -6.12 18.71
N TYR A 54 -4.74 -5.53 17.92
CA TYR A 54 -4.36 -4.11 17.97
C TYR A 54 -4.42 -3.50 16.56
N ARG A 55 -5.14 -2.40 16.41
CA ARG A 55 -5.25 -1.65 15.15
C ARG A 55 -4.00 -0.80 14.95
N TYR A 56 -3.24 -1.04 13.89
CA TYR A 56 -2.13 -0.16 13.48
C TYR A 56 -2.52 0.78 12.33
N MET A 57 -3.67 0.57 11.69
CA MET A 57 -4.14 1.40 10.58
C MET A 57 -5.67 1.41 10.45
N GLY A 58 -6.22 2.59 10.14
CA GLY A 58 -7.65 2.82 9.86
C GLY A 58 -8.40 3.53 11.00
N SER A 59 -9.65 3.90 10.74
CA SER A 59 -10.48 4.69 11.66
C SER A 59 -10.67 4.03 13.05
N PRO A 60 -10.89 4.82 14.11
CA PRO A 60 -11.27 4.34 15.43
C PRO A 60 -12.46 3.37 15.42
N GLY A 61 -12.37 2.36 16.28
CA GLY A 61 -13.39 1.34 16.49
C GLY A 61 -13.13 0.59 17.79
N GLU A 62 -13.73 -0.60 17.94
CA GLU A 62 -13.64 -1.39 19.18
C GLU A 62 -12.25 -1.97 19.44
N THR A 63 -11.47 -2.23 18.38
CA THR A 63 -10.09 -2.71 18.51
C THR A 63 -9.18 -1.61 19.04
N ALA A 64 -8.41 -1.91 20.09
CA ALA A 64 -7.45 -0.98 20.68
C ALA A 64 -6.41 -0.53 19.64
N ALA A 65 -6.05 0.76 19.64
CA ALA A 65 -4.99 1.25 18.77
C ALA A 65 -3.63 0.79 19.26
N ALA A 66 -2.76 0.35 18.34
CA ALA A 66 -1.34 0.19 18.60
C ALA A 66 -0.71 1.57 18.83
N ASP A 67 0.21 1.68 19.78
CA ASP A 67 0.79 2.95 20.17
C ASP A 67 1.85 3.40 19.15
N GLN A 68 1.50 4.37 18.29
CA GLN A 68 2.41 4.91 17.27
C GLN A 68 3.53 5.72 17.91
N GLN A 69 4.76 5.22 17.77
CA GLN A 69 5.98 5.83 18.30
C GLN A 69 6.62 6.82 17.32
N GLU A 70 6.57 6.50 16.02
CA GLU A 70 7.36 7.20 15.01
C GLU A 70 6.67 7.19 13.64
N LEU A 71 6.89 8.28 12.89
CA LEU A 71 6.62 8.41 11.46
C LEU A 71 7.88 8.99 10.80
N ARG A 72 8.38 8.33 9.76
CA ARG A 72 9.46 8.82 8.88
C ARG A 72 9.01 8.79 7.42
N LEU A 73 9.45 9.79 6.67
CA LEU A 73 9.16 9.92 5.25
C LEU A 73 10.46 9.92 4.47
N SER A 74 10.46 9.23 3.34
CA SER A 74 11.47 9.30 2.31
C SER A 74 10.83 9.53 0.94
N ALA A 75 11.66 9.66 -0.10
CA ALA A 75 11.19 9.96 -1.45
C ALA A 75 10.30 8.83 -2.01
N THR A 76 10.55 7.60 -1.58
CA THR A 76 9.82 6.41 -2.05
C THR A 76 9.02 5.68 -0.97
N ALA A 77 9.10 6.08 0.32
CA ALA A 77 8.41 5.38 1.40
C ALA A 77 7.89 6.22 2.57
N SER A 78 6.91 5.66 3.28
CA SER A 78 6.43 6.09 4.60
C SER A 78 6.66 4.96 5.60
N SER A 79 7.42 5.20 6.66
CA SER A 79 7.70 4.23 7.72
C SER A 79 7.02 4.65 9.02
N TYR A 80 6.33 3.71 9.65
CA TYR A 80 5.70 3.85 10.95
C TYR A 80 6.26 2.83 11.93
N VAL A 81 6.41 3.21 13.20
CA VAL A 81 6.77 2.29 14.29
C VAL A 81 5.68 2.32 15.35
N PHE A 82 5.23 1.15 15.77
CA PHE A 82 4.19 0.95 16.77
C PHE A 82 4.67 0.05 17.90
N ARG A 83 4.02 0.17 19.06
CA ARG A 83 4.10 -0.77 20.18
C ARG A 83 2.73 -1.33 20.51
N ALA A 84 2.65 -2.64 20.67
CA ALA A 84 1.42 -3.33 21.03
C ALA A 84 1.74 -4.71 21.61
N GLY A 85 1.06 -5.13 22.68
CA GLY A 85 1.11 -6.52 23.15
C GLY A 85 2.50 -7.10 23.43
N GLY A 86 3.48 -6.30 23.85
CA GLY A 86 4.86 -6.77 24.11
C GLY A 86 5.81 -6.73 22.89
N ILE A 87 5.30 -6.36 21.71
CA ILE A 87 6.10 -6.24 20.48
C ILE A 87 6.27 -4.78 20.02
N ARG A 88 7.34 -4.55 19.27
CA ARG A 88 7.50 -3.43 18.34
C ARG A 88 7.16 -3.90 16.94
N LEU A 89 6.26 -3.18 16.26
CA LEU A 89 5.88 -3.40 14.88
C LEU A 89 6.34 -2.21 14.03
N GLN A 90 7.18 -2.44 13.04
CA GLN A 90 7.48 -1.46 12.00
C GLN A 90 6.65 -1.80 10.76
N ILE A 91 6.02 -0.79 10.14
CA ILE A 91 5.34 -0.88 8.85
C ILE A 91 5.99 0.11 7.90
N VAL A 92 6.35 -0.31 6.68
CA VAL A 92 6.86 0.59 5.64
C VAL A 92 6.03 0.44 4.38
N PHE A 93 5.36 1.52 3.97
CA PHE A 93 4.71 1.58 2.67
C PHE A 93 5.69 2.13 1.66
N ARG A 94 5.96 1.38 0.59
CA ARG A 94 6.95 1.73 -0.43
C ARG A 94 6.35 1.64 -1.82
N THR A 95 6.58 2.67 -2.63
CA THR A 95 6.30 2.62 -4.08
C THR A 95 7.58 2.96 -4.84
N PRO A 96 8.08 2.09 -5.73
CA PRO A 96 9.37 2.26 -6.39
C PRO A 96 9.30 3.29 -7.52
N LEU A 97 9.08 4.55 -7.16
CA LEU A 97 9.00 5.69 -8.09
C LEU A 97 10.40 6.11 -8.56
N LEU A 98 11.12 5.21 -9.24
CA LEU A 98 12.49 5.40 -9.72
C LEU A 98 12.49 5.93 -11.16
N LEU A 99 12.91 7.19 -11.35
CA LEU A 99 12.82 7.87 -12.65
C LEU A 99 13.79 7.33 -13.72
N ASP A 100 14.77 6.52 -13.33
CA ASP A 100 15.75 5.91 -14.25
C ASP A 100 15.26 4.58 -14.86
N ASP A 101 14.08 4.09 -14.45
CA ASP A 101 13.53 2.80 -14.86
C ASP A 101 12.01 2.91 -15.10
N LEU A 102 11.63 3.18 -16.35
CA LEU A 102 10.23 3.41 -16.73
C LEU A 102 9.33 2.17 -16.55
N ASP A 103 9.90 0.97 -16.64
CA ASP A 103 9.13 -0.27 -16.43
C ASP A 103 8.74 -0.39 -14.96
N LEU A 104 9.69 -0.17 -14.06
CA LEU A 104 9.44 -0.18 -12.63
C LEU A 104 8.56 1.01 -12.20
N LEU A 105 8.83 2.21 -12.73
CA LEU A 105 8.08 3.42 -12.44
C LEU A 105 6.59 3.28 -12.79
N SER A 106 6.29 2.66 -13.93
CA SER A 106 4.90 2.48 -14.40
C SER A 106 4.22 1.23 -13.83
N ARG A 107 4.97 0.33 -13.17
CA ARG A 107 4.42 -0.91 -12.62
C ARG A 107 3.45 -0.56 -11.49
N PRO A 108 2.18 -1.03 -11.53
CA PRO A 108 1.17 -0.59 -10.60
C PRO A 108 1.22 -1.40 -9.30
N CYS A 109 2.40 -1.46 -8.67
CA CYS A 109 2.67 -2.28 -7.48
C CYS A 109 3.41 -1.45 -6.43
N SER A 110 2.84 -1.42 -5.23
CA SER A 110 3.48 -0.91 -4.02
C SER A 110 3.66 -2.07 -3.02
N TRP A 111 4.59 -1.91 -2.08
CA TRP A 111 4.78 -2.84 -0.97
C TRP A 111 4.30 -2.24 0.34
N MET A 112 3.79 -3.10 1.21
CA MET A 112 3.71 -2.86 2.64
C MET A 112 4.63 -3.86 3.34
N ASP A 113 5.84 -3.43 3.65
CA ASP A 113 6.77 -4.17 4.49
C ASP A 113 6.32 -4.11 5.95
N PHE A 114 6.65 -5.16 6.69
CA PHE A 114 6.53 -5.19 8.14
C PHE A 114 7.71 -5.90 8.77
N THR A 115 8.08 -5.45 9.97
CA THR A 115 9.05 -6.12 10.84
C THR A 115 8.51 -6.14 12.27
N VAL A 116 8.53 -7.32 12.89
CA VAL A 116 8.06 -7.55 14.25
C VAL A 116 9.24 -7.93 15.13
N ILE A 117 9.39 -7.22 16.25
CA ILE A 117 10.47 -7.42 17.22
C ILE A 117 9.83 -7.62 18.60
N PRO A 118 10.14 -8.70 19.34
CA PRO A 118 9.69 -8.86 20.71
C PRO A 118 10.49 -7.92 21.62
N GLU A 119 9.83 -7.19 22.52
CA GLU A 119 10.49 -6.20 23.39
C GLU A 119 10.46 -6.57 24.88
N ASP A 120 9.65 -7.55 25.28
CA ASP A 120 9.48 -7.97 26.67
C ASP A 120 10.31 -9.23 27.04
N GLY A 121 11.02 -9.81 26.07
CA GLY A 121 11.82 -11.03 26.25
C GLY A 121 11.00 -12.32 26.26
N ILE A 122 9.72 -12.26 25.87
CA ILE A 122 8.81 -13.40 25.78
C ILE A 122 8.61 -13.77 24.31
N ALA A 123 8.36 -15.06 24.06
CA ALA A 123 7.97 -15.51 22.73
C ALA A 123 6.48 -15.24 22.48
N HIS A 124 6.16 -14.68 21.32
CA HIS A 124 4.80 -14.34 20.91
C HIS A 124 4.36 -15.11 19.67
N THR A 125 3.07 -15.40 19.56
CA THR A 125 2.43 -15.73 18.29
C THR A 125 1.85 -14.46 17.69
N VAL A 126 2.25 -14.13 16.47
CA VAL A 126 1.87 -12.87 15.82
C VAL A 126 1.21 -13.13 14.48
N THR A 127 0.10 -12.43 14.20
CA THR A 127 -0.50 -12.32 12.87
C THR A 127 -0.60 -10.86 12.46
N VAL A 128 0.07 -10.49 11.37
CA VAL A 128 -0.10 -9.17 10.71
C VAL A 128 -1.21 -9.31 9.66
N VAL A 129 -2.19 -8.42 9.70
CA VAL A 129 -3.37 -8.42 8.82
C VAL A 129 -3.46 -7.07 8.10
N LEU A 130 -3.74 -7.11 6.80
CA LEU A 130 -4.13 -5.96 5.99
C LEU A 130 -5.42 -6.27 5.22
N ASP A 131 -6.42 -5.43 5.39
CA ASP A 131 -7.69 -5.47 4.65
C ASP A 131 -7.81 -4.26 3.73
N ALA A 132 -8.21 -4.49 2.49
CA ALA A 132 -8.62 -3.43 1.58
C ALA A 132 -10.11 -3.56 1.26
N ASN A 133 -10.89 -2.54 1.59
CA ASN A 133 -12.33 -2.52 1.38
C ASN A 133 -12.70 -2.36 -0.10
N GLU A 134 -13.81 -2.95 -0.54
CA GLU A 134 -14.24 -2.94 -1.93
C GLU A 134 -14.40 -1.54 -2.56
N SER A 135 -14.55 -0.49 -1.76
CA SER A 135 -14.48 0.91 -2.21
C SER A 135 -13.19 1.28 -2.94
N GLN A 136 -12.12 0.49 -2.86
CA GLN A 136 -10.95 0.66 -3.73
C GLN A 136 -11.30 0.61 -5.23
N CYS A 137 -12.39 -0.06 -5.61
CA CYS A 137 -12.69 -0.38 -7.01
C CYS A 137 -13.87 0.39 -7.62
N TRP A 138 -14.45 1.34 -6.89
CA TRP A 138 -15.61 2.10 -7.38
C TRP A 138 -15.65 3.51 -6.82
N ASN A 139 -16.29 4.44 -7.52
CA ASN A 139 -16.49 5.82 -7.06
C ASN A 139 -17.98 6.20 -7.05
N GLY A 140 -18.42 6.97 -6.05
CA GLY A 140 -19.80 7.44 -5.93
C GLY A 140 -20.40 7.21 -4.54
N ASP A 141 -21.72 7.34 -4.43
CA ASP A 141 -22.44 7.29 -3.15
C ASP A 141 -22.97 5.90 -2.78
N GLN A 142 -23.11 5.00 -3.76
CA GLN A 142 -23.72 3.69 -3.57
C GLN A 142 -22.79 2.58 -4.08
N PRO A 143 -22.53 1.55 -3.28
CA PRO A 143 -21.68 0.44 -3.67
C PRO A 143 -22.30 -0.36 -4.82
N PRO A 144 -21.61 -0.51 -5.96
CA PRO A 144 -22.06 -1.39 -7.04
C PRO A 144 -21.83 -2.87 -6.68
N PRO A 145 -22.38 -3.83 -7.45
CA PRO A 145 -22.01 -5.23 -7.29
C PRO A 145 -20.52 -5.45 -7.52
N ILE A 146 -19.86 -6.04 -6.52
CA ILE A 146 -18.43 -6.38 -6.55
C ILE A 146 -18.27 -7.90 -6.71
N THR A 147 -17.27 -8.29 -7.48
CA THR A 147 -16.82 -9.67 -7.59
C THR A 147 -15.33 -9.75 -7.30
N GLY A 148 -14.83 -10.95 -7.04
CA GLY A 148 -13.44 -11.17 -6.70
C GLY A 148 -13.09 -12.65 -6.63
N GLY A 149 -11.85 -12.91 -6.27
CA GLY A 149 -11.35 -14.26 -6.11
C GLY A 149 -9.89 -14.27 -5.68
N SER A 150 -9.27 -15.44 -5.76
CA SER A 150 -7.86 -15.62 -5.50
C SER A 150 -7.20 -16.45 -6.59
N CYS A 151 -5.88 -16.29 -6.72
CA CYS A 151 -5.06 -16.91 -7.72
C CYS A 151 -3.73 -17.36 -7.09
N ARG A 152 -3.19 -18.50 -7.53
CA ARG A 152 -1.79 -18.83 -7.29
C ARG A 152 -0.94 -18.18 -8.37
N LEU A 153 0.22 -17.70 -7.96
CA LEU A 153 1.28 -17.20 -8.82
C LEU A 153 2.48 -18.13 -8.71
N ASP A 154 3.39 -18.08 -9.68
CA ASP A 154 4.73 -18.57 -9.41
C ASP A 154 5.36 -17.70 -8.32
N GLY A 155 6.00 -18.29 -7.32
CA GLY A 155 6.57 -17.54 -6.18
C GLY A 155 5.57 -16.89 -5.20
N GLY A 156 4.25 -17.05 -5.36
CA GLY A 156 3.28 -16.44 -4.44
C GLY A 156 1.80 -16.72 -4.69
N ALA A 157 0.96 -15.84 -4.17
CA ALA A 157 -0.49 -15.84 -4.40
C ALA A 157 -1.04 -14.41 -4.47
N CYS A 158 -2.19 -14.26 -5.11
CA CYS A 158 -2.93 -13.00 -5.21
C CYS A 158 -4.39 -13.19 -4.81
N ALA A 159 -5.00 -12.23 -4.15
CA ALA A 159 -6.45 -12.06 -4.11
C ALA A 159 -6.82 -10.76 -4.79
N TRP A 160 -7.99 -10.73 -5.41
CA TRP A 160 -8.44 -9.59 -6.20
C TRP A 160 -9.93 -9.34 -6.04
N MET A 161 -10.32 -8.10 -6.28
CA MET A 161 -11.71 -7.67 -6.35
C MET A 161 -11.87 -6.55 -7.38
N GLY A 162 -13.09 -6.38 -7.88
CA GLY A 162 -13.46 -5.30 -8.78
C GLY A 162 -14.95 -5.30 -9.06
N LYS A 163 -15.44 -4.26 -9.76
CA LYS A 163 -16.84 -4.22 -10.20
C LYS A 163 -17.16 -5.45 -11.04
N ALA A 164 -18.33 -6.04 -10.80
CA ALA A 164 -18.83 -7.16 -11.59
C ALA A 164 -19.07 -6.76 -13.06
N VAL A 165 -19.39 -5.48 -13.29
CA VAL A 165 -19.50 -4.88 -14.63
C VAL A 165 -18.46 -3.78 -14.74
N GLN A 166 -17.55 -3.95 -15.71
CA GLN A 166 -16.44 -3.04 -15.98
C GLN A 166 -16.80 -2.17 -17.17
N ILE A 167 -16.71 -0.85 -17.01
CA ILE A 167 -16.92 0.12 -18.09
C ILE A 167 -15.70 1.07 -18.10
N PRO A 168 -14.55 0.64 -18.64
CA PRO A 168 -13.34 1.45 -18.60
C PRO A 168 -13.52 2.78 -19.31
N LEU A 169 -12.94 3.84 -18.75
CA LEU A 169 -12.92 5.19 -19.32
C LEU A 169 -14.32 5.80 -19.58
N SER A 170 -15.36 5.35 -18.86
CA SER A 170 -16.74 5.80 -19.08
C SER A 170 -17.12 7.13 -18.41
N HIS A 171 -16.23 7.69 -17.59
CA HIS A 171 -16.47 8.91 -16.83
C HIS A 171 -15.31 9.90 -16.99
N SER A 172 -15.65 11.18 -17.07
CA SER A 172 -14.73 12.30 -17.10
C SER A 172 -15.27 13.42 -16.22
N GLY A 173 -14.40 14.10 -15.47
CA GLY A 173 -14.78 15.22 -14.62
C GLY A 173 -13.80 15.41 -13.46
N ASP A 174 -14.04 16.45 -12.68
CA ASP A 174 -13.35 16.66 -11.40
C ASP A 174 -13.83 15.62 -10.37
N ASP A 175 -13.00 15.32 -9.37
CA ASP A 175 -13.28 14.37 -8.29
C ASP A 175 -13.63 12.93 -8.71
N VAL A 176 -13.24 12.52 -9.93
CA VAL A 176 -13.40 11.16 -10.43
C VAL A 176 -12.22 10.29 -9.99
N ALA A 177 -12.42 9.51 -8.92
CA ALA A 177 -11.52 8.40 -8.58
C ALA A 177 -11.75 7.20 -9.52
N ILE A 178 -10.87 6.20 -9.45
CA ILE A 178 -11.03 4.99 -10.26
C ILE A 178 -12.37 4.31 -10.03
N ASP A 179 -13.07 3.98 -11.12
CA ASP A 179 -14.38 3.31 -11.09
C ASP A 179 -14.45 2.13 -12.09
N TRP A 180 -13.29 1.59 -12.42
CA TRP A 180 -13.11 0.40 -13.25
C TRP A 180 -11.79 -0.26 -12.89
N GLY A 181 -11.53 -1.45 -13.42
CA GLY A 181 -10.35 -2.24 -13.06
C GLY A 181 -10.54 -3.09 -11.81
N THR A 182 -9.42 -3.58 -11.30
CA THR A 182 -9.36 -4.53 -10.18
C THR A 182 -8.23 -4.19 -9.23
N PHE A 183 -8.52 -4.23 -7.94
CA PHE A 183 -7.52 -4.15 -6.89
C PHE A 183 -7.03 -5.55 -6.52
N HIS A 184 -5.73 -5.68 -6.22
CA HIS A 184 -5.06 -6.94 -5.89
C HIS A 184 -4.23 -6.80 -4.61
N LEU A 185 -4.25 -7.85 -3.78
CA LEU A 185 -3.28 -8.08 -2.71
C LEU A 185 -2.46 -9.34 -3.02
N GLY A 186 -1.15 -9.19 -3.08
CA GLY A 186 -0.19 -10.26 -3.29
C GLY A 186 0.56 -10.63 -2.02
N VAL A 187 0.90 -11.91 -1.88
CA VAL A 187 1.77 -12.42 -0.81
C VAL A 187 2.81 -13.39 -1.39
N PRO A 188 4.05 -13.41 -0.86
CA PRO A 188 5.07 -14.38 -1.27
C PRO A 188 4.69 -15.81 -0.86
N ASP A 189 5.21 -16.81 -1.56
CA ASP A 189 5.00 -18.23 -1.22
C ASP A 189 5.87 -18.62 -0.02
N ARG A 190 5.41 -18.22 1.16
CA ARG A 190 6.08 -18.45 2.44
C ARG A 190 5.08 -18.96 3.47
N THR A 191 5.51 -19.89 4.31
CA THR A 191 4.66 -20.45 5.37
C THR A 191 4.05 -19.34 6.22
N GLY A 192 2.74 -19.41 6.44
CA GLY A 192 1.98 -18.43 7.23
C GLY A 192 1.50 -17.20 6.45
N PHE A 193 1.83 -17.07 5.16
CA PHE A 193 1.37 -15.98 4.30
C PHE A 193 0.14 -16.44 3.50
N GLU A 194 -0.95 -15.70 3.63
CA GLU A 194 -2.21 -16.02 2.96
C GLU A 194 -2.87 -14.76 2.41
N THR A 195 -3.65 -14.93 1.35
CA THR A 195 -4.50 -13.87 0.81
C THR A 195 -5.82 -14.42 0.30
N GLY A 196 -6.90 -13.65 0.43
CA GLY A 196 -8.23 -14.08 0.06
C GLY A 196 -9.19 -12.92 -0.21
N TYR A 197 -10.14 -13.16 -1.11
CA TYR A 197 -11.31 -12.30 -1.28
C TYR A 197 -12.42 -12.74 -0.32
N HIS A 198 -13.00 -11.78 0.38
CA HIS A 198 -14.08 -11.96 1.32
C HIS A 198 -15.30 -11.16 0.82
N PRO A 199 -16.32 -11.83 0.25
CA PRO A 199 -17.51 -11.14 -0.22
C PRO A 199 -18.26 -10.51 0.95
N GLY A 200 -18.78 -9.30 0.73
CA GLY A 200 -19.59 -8.60 1.72
C GLY A 200 -20.92 -9.31 1.97
N THR A 201 -21.37 -9.32 3.22
CA THR A 201 -22.74 -9.72 3.58
C THR A 201 -23.74 -8.58 3.33
N GLN A 202 -23.25 -7.36 3.11
CA GLN A 202 -24.00 -6.15 2.82
C GLN A 202 -23.26 -5.37 1.72
N PRO A 203 -23.96 -4.52 0.94
CA PRO A 203 -23.30 -3.65 -0.02
C PRO A 203 -22.24 -2.77 0.67
N GLY A 204 -21.04 -2.66 0.11
CA GLY A 204 -19.93 -1.89 0.67
C GLY A 204 -19.06 -2.65 1.68
N SER A 205 -19.43 -3.88 2.08
CA SER A 205 -18.74 -4.61 3.15
C SER A 205 -17.75 -5.67 2.68
N GLY A 206 -17.60 -5.90 1.38
CA GLY A 206 -16.57 -6.79 0.84
C GLY A 206 -15.16 -6.23 0.98
N PHE A 207 -14.18 -7.13 1.01
CA PHE A 207 -12.77 -6.77 1.10
C PHE A 207 -11.87 -7.88 0.55
N VAL A 208 -10.64 -7.54 0.20
CA VAL A 208 -9.54 -8.51 0.08
C VAL A 208 -8.63 -8.40 1.29
N ARG A 209 -8.10 -9.53 1.75
CA ARG A 209 -7.24 -9.64 2.93
C ARG A 209 -5.90 -10.24 2.56
N ALA A 210 -4.83 -9.75 3.19
CA ALA A 210 -3.55 -10.43 3.29
C ALA A 210 -3.20 -10.65 4.77
N THR A 211 -2.64 -11.81 5.09
CA THR A 211 -2.18 -12.16 6.44
C THR A 211 -0.78 -12.75 6.41
N ALA A 212 -0.05 -12.56 7.50
CA ALA A 212 1.20 -13.22 7.78
C ALA A 212 1.22 -13.67 9.25
N SER A 213 1.25 -14.99 9.49
CA SER A 213 1.22 -15.58 10.82
C SER A 213 2.50 -16.34 11.12
N PHE A 214 3.16 -16.02 12.24
CA PHE A 214 4.43 -16.62 12.64
C PHE A 214 4.68 -16.48 14.14
N GLY A 215 5.59 -17.30 14.67
CA GLY A 215 6.12 -17.13 16.02
C GLY A 215 7.32 -16.17 16.02
N VAL A 216 7.43 -15.32 17.03
CA VAL A 216 8.55 -14.40 17.24
C VAL A 216 9.16 -14.69 18.61
N THR A 217 10.47 -14.95 18.67
CA THR A 217 11.14 -15.34 19.92
C THR A 217 12.17 -14.30 20.36
N SER A 218 13.36 -14.29 19.75
CA SER A 218 14.41 -13.30 20.01
C SER A 218 14.88 -12.62 18.73
N GLU A 219 14.79 -13.31 17.58
CA GLU A 219 15.09 -12.74 16.28
C GLU A 219 13.88 -12.03 15.68
N PRO A 220 14.06 -10.81 15.12
CA PRO A 220 13.01 -10.13 14.36
C PRO A 220 12.45 -11.01 13.24
N GLN A 221 11.15 -10.88 12.98
CA GLN A 221 10.50 -11.51 11.84
C GLN A 221 9.98 -10.44 10.89
N SER A 222 10.28 -10.59 9.60
CA SER A 222 9.95 -9.60 8.57
C SER A 222 9.23 -10.21 7.38
N GLY A 223 8.42 -9.40 6.70
CA GLY A 223 7.72 -9.76 5.48
C GLY A 223 7.13 -8.57 4.79
N PHE A 224 6.42 -8.83 3.69
CA PHE A 224 5.76 -7.79 2.92
C PHE A 224 4.47 -8.31 2.29
N PHE A 225 3.57 -7.39 1.98
CA PHE A 225 2.44 -7.60 1.08
C PHE A 225 2.60 -6.71 -0.15
N VAL A 226 2.11 -7.16 -1.29
CA VAL A 226 2.05 -6.36 -2.52
C VAL A 226 0.64 -5.80 -2.66
N LEU A 227 0.51 -4.49 -2.87
CA LEU A 227 -0.73 -3.83 -3.24
C LEU A 227 -0.63 -3.45 -4.71
N ALA A 228 -1.61 -3.86 -5.51
CA ALA A 228 -1.59 -3.56 -6.94
C ALA A 228 -2.97 -3.21 -7.49
N TYR A 229 -2.98 -2.47 -8.61
CA TYR A 229 -4.23 -2.12 -9.30
C TYR A 229 -4.07 -2.29 -10.81
N ASP A 230 -4.96 -3.06 -11.41
CA ASP A 230 -5.07 -3.18 -12.86
C ASP A 230 -6.25 -2.34 -13.32
N ASP A 231 -5.97 -1.20 -13.96
CA ASP A 231 -6.99 -0.34 -14.54
C ASP A 231 -7.55 -0.90 -15.85
N ILE A 232 -7.11 -2.05 -16.36
CA ILE A 232 -7.53 -2.69 -17.63
C ILE A 232 -7.17 -1.85 -18.86
N LEU A 233 -7.63 -0.60 -18.92
CA LEU A 233 -7.33 0.44 -19.88
C LEU A 233 -7.00 1.73 -19.12
N SER A 234 -5.89 2.36 -19.52
CA SER A 234 -5.34 3.54 -18.85
C SER A 234 -5.69 4.84 -19.55
N ILE A 235 -5.76 4.84 -20.88
CA ILE A 235 -6.01 6.04 -21.67
C ILE A 235 -6.65 5.71 -23.01
N GLN A 236 -7.47 6.63 -23.50
CA GLN A 236 -7.88 6.67 -24.90
C GLN A 236 -7.09 7.78 -25.62
N TYR A 237 -6.16 7.39 -26.48
CA TYR A 237 -5.27 8.29 -27.19
C TYR A 237 -5.57 8.24 -28.69
N PHE A 238 -6.05 9.35 -29.26
CA PHE A 238 -6.51 9.43 -30.66
C PHE A 238 -7.41 8.25 -31.06
N GLU A 239 -8.50 8.06 -30.31
CA GLU A 239 -9.50 6.99 -30.50
C GLU A 239 -9.00 5.56 -30.24
N ASN A 240 -7.72 5.37 -29.89
CA ASN A 240 -7.17 4.06 -29.55
C ASN A 240 -7.11 3.90 -28.03
N ALA A 241 -7.67 2.79 -27.53
CA ALA A 241 -7.58 2.43 -26.12
C ALA A 241 -6.23 1.76 -25.84
N HIS A 242 -5.52 2.23 -24.82
CA HIS A 242 -4.23 1.70 -24.41
C HIS A 242 -4.24 1.27 -22.95
N ARG A 243 -3.52 0.18 -22.66
CA ARG A 243 -3.16 -0.23 -21.30
C ARG A 243 -1.98 0.62 -20.80
N GLY A 244 -1.70 0.56 -19.50
CA GLY A 244 -0.56 1.26 -18.91
C GLY A 244 0.76 0.83 -19.51
N TYR A 245 1.77 1.70 -19.43
CA TYR A 245 3.10 1.43 -20.02
C TYR A 245 3.69 0.10 -19.53
N TRP A 246 3.48 -0.24 -18.26
CA TRP A 246 3.89 -1.51 -17.63
C TRP A 246 3.36 -2.75 -18.35
N ALA A 247 2.21 -2.66 -19.02
CA ALA A 247 1.56 -3.77 -19.69
C ALA A 247 2.11 -4.03 -21.11
N ARG A 248 3.12 -3.25 -21.53
CA ARG A 248 3.79 -3.44 -22.82
C ARG A 248 4.38 -4.86 -22.93
N ASN A 249 4.57 -5.32 -24.16
CA ASN A 249 5.05 -6.67 -24.45
C ASN A 249 4.15 -7.80 -23.91
N GLY A 250 2.88 -7.50 -23.59
CA GLY A 250 1.89 -8.50 -23.17
C GLY A 250 1.90 -8.83 -21.68
N MET A 251 2.58 -8.04 -20.84
CA MET A 251 2.57 -8.25 -19.39
C MET A 251 1.13 -8.15 -18.83
N THR A 252 0.79 -9.09 -17.96
CA THR A 252 -0.47 -9.11 -17.22
C THR A 252 -0.26 -8.61 -15.80
N ILE A 253 -1.33 -8.21 -15.09
CA ILE A 253 -1.20 -7.81 -13.68
C ILE A 253 -0.63 -8.92 -12.80
N ARG A 254 -0.90 -10.18 -13.15
CA ARG A 254 -0.33 -11.34 -12.45
C ARG A 254 1.18 -11.42 -12.62
N ASP A 255 1.69 -11.12 -13.82
CA ASP A 255 3.13 -11.06 -14.09
C ASP A 255 3.77 -9.91 -13.31
N ALA A 256 3.12 -8.74 -13.27
CA ALA A 256 3.60 -7.58 -12.52
C ALA A 256 3.67 -7.85 -11.00
N ILE A 257 2.63 -8.48 -10.42
CA ILE A 257 2.62 -8.86 -9.00
C ILE A 257 3.70 -9.90 -8.71
N ARG A 258 3.85 -10.92 -9.58
CA ARG A 258 4.92 -11.92 -9.45
C ARG A 258 6.29 -11.24 -9.46
N GLU A 259 6.56 -10.36 -10.43
CA GLU A 259 7.84 -9.64 -10.49
C GLU A 259 8.07 -8.76 -9.27
N ALA A 260 7.02 -8.11 -8.74
CA ALA A 260 7.11 -7.34 -7.50
C ALA A 260 7.40 -8.20 -6.27
N ILE A 261 6.98 -9.47 -6.26
CA ILE A 261 7.35 -10.45 -5.23
C ILE A 261 8.82 -10.87 -5.42
N ASP A 262 9.19 -11.30 -6.63
CA ASP A 262 10.52 -11.86 -6.92
C ASP A 262 11.65 -10.83 -6.76
N ARG A 263 11.38 -9.56 -7.09
CA ARG A 263 12.38 -8.49 -7.11
C ARG A 263 12.35 -7.58 -5.90
N HIS A 264 11.49 -7.88 -4.92
CA HIS A 264 11.28 -7.09 -3.71
C HIS A 264 12.59 -6.55 -3.11
N ASP A 265 13.53 -7.43 -2.77
CA ASP A 265 14.74 -7.04 -2.05
C ASP A 265 15.65 -6.13 -2.89
N ILE A 266 15.79 -6.42 -4.18
CA ILE A 266 16.65 -5.66 -5.11
C ILE A 266 16.06 -4.27 -5.35
N GLU A 267 14.75 -4.18 -5.57
CA GLU A 267 14.07 -2.91 -5.85
C GLU A 267 13.92 -2.05 -4.59
N THR A 268 13.70 -2.67 -3.42
CA THR A 268 13.75 -2.00 -2.12
C THR A 268 15.14 -1.42 -1.85
N ALA A 269 16.22 -2.16 -2.16
CA ALA A 269 17.58 -1.64 -2.02
C ALA A 269 17.84 -0.42 -2.93
N ARG A 270 17.34 -0.43 -4.17
CA ARG A 270 17.43 0.73 -5.07
C ARG A 270 16.66 1.93 -4.53
N CYS A 271 15.47 1.71 -3.97
CA CYS A 271 14.66 2.75 -3.34
C CYS A 271 15.39 3.38 -2.15
N ILE A 272 15.97 2.56 -1.26
CA ILE A 272 16.75 3.04 -0.12
C ILE A 272 17.96 3.85 -0.59
N SER A 273 18.68 3.37 -1.61
CA SER A 273 19.83 4.10 -2.15
C SER A 273 19.44 5.47 -2.73
N LEU A 274 18.30 5.58 -3.40
CA LEU A 274 17.79 6.86 -3.90
C LEU A 274 17.39 7.77 -2.73
N ASP A 275 16.64 7.23 -1.76
CA ASP A 275 16.16 7.94 -0.59
C ASP A 275 17.33 8.58 0.18
N GLU A 276 18.37 7.78 0.49
CA GLU A 276 19.58 8.23 1.18
C GLU A 276 20.35 9.29 0.39
N HIS A 277 20.49 9.08 -0.94
CA HIS A 277 21.17 10.04 -1.80
C HIS A 277 20.45 11.40 -1.84
N LEU A 278 19.13 11.40 -2.05
CA LEU A 278 18.33 12.61 -2.13
C LEU A 278 18.32 13.35 -0.79
N GLU A 279 18.13 12.63 0.32
CA GLU A 279 18.15 13.23 1.66
C GLU A 279 19.51 13.84 1.97
N ALA A 280 20.61 13.13 1.73
CA ALA A 280 21.96 13.63 1.98
C ALA A 280 22.27 14.89 1.15
N LEU A 281 21.91 14.88 -0.14
CA LEU A 281 22.11 16.01 -1.04
C LEU A 281 21.32 17.24 -0.57
N ALA A 282 20.04 17.07 -0.25
CA ALA A 282 19.18 18.17 0.16
C ALA A 282 19.56 18.71 1.55
N LEU A 283 19.92 17.83 2.48
CA LEU A 283 20.42 18.21 3.82
C LEU A 283 21.70 19.04 3.71
N ALA A 284 22.66 18.60 2.87
CA ALA A 284 23.89 19.35 2.64
C ALA A 284 23.66 20.70 1.95
N SER A 285 22.59 20.81 1.14
CA SER A 285 22.27 22.02 0.38
C SER A 285 21.66 23.11 1.25
N ALA A 286 20.65 22.80 2.07
CA ALA A 286 19.94 23.82 2.85
C ALA A 286 19.30 23.30 4.16
N GLY A 287 19.79 22.19 4.70
CA GLY A 287 19.36 21.69 6.02
C GLY A 287 18.07 20.85 5.99
N PRO A 288 17.57 20.45 7.18
CA PRO A 288 16.53 19.43 7.33
C PRO A 288 15.16 19.84 6.76
N ASP A 289 14.76 21.11 6.91
CA ASP A 289 13.48 21.58 6.38
C ASP A 289 13.45 21.54 4.84
N TYR A 290 14.58 21.87 4.20
CA TYR A 290 14.72 21.76 2.76
C TYR A 290 14.75 20.30 2.30
N ALA A 291 15.43 19.42 3.04
CA ALA A 291 15.42 17.98 2.75
C ALA A 291 14.01 17.41 2.76
N LEU A 292 13.19 17.77 3.76
CA LEU A 292 11.79 17.38 3.79
C LEU A 292 11.00 17.91 2.59
N LEU A 293 11.18 19.18 2.21
CA LEU A 293 10.51 19.75 1.04
C LEU A 293 10.87 18.99 -0.25
N CYS A 294 12.15 18.68 -0.46
CA CYS A 294 12.60 17.91 -1.62
C CYS A 294 12.02 16.48 -1.63
N ILE A 295 12.06 15.79 -0.49
CA ILE A 295 11.51 14.43 -0.34
C ILE A 295 10.01 14.41 -0.63
N THR A 296 9.27 15.33 -0.02
CA THR A 296 7.81 15.39 -0.17
C THR A 296 7.40 15.83 -1.58
N ALA A 297 8.13 16.79 -2.17
CA ALA A 297 7.91 17.21 -3.55
C ALA A 297 8.15 16.07 -4.54
N TYR A 298 9.28 15.34 -4.40
CA TYR A 298 9.59 14.18 -5.25
C TYR A 298 8.42 13.20 -5.25
N ARG A 299 7.98 12.81 -4.04
CA ARG A 299 6.98 11.77 -3.88
C ARG A 299 5.60 12.19 -4.39
N GLN A 300 5.16 13.41 -4.08
CA GLN A 300 3.86 13.93 -4.52
C GLN A 300 3.82 14.19 -6.02
N SER A 301 4.88 14.76 -6.60
CA SER A 301 4.92 15.06 -8.03
C SER A 301 4.92 13.78 -8.86
N ILE A 302 5.72 12.78 -8.50
CA ILE A 302 5.85 11.58 -9.32
C ILE A 302 4.61 10.68 -9.17
N ALA A 303 4.00 10.59 -7.98
CA ALA A 303 2.73 9.89 -7.75
C ALA A 303 1.56 10.39 -8.63
N ALA A 304 1.65 11.63 -9.12
CA ALA A 304 0.64 12.23 -9.99
C ALA A 304 0.81 11.88 -11.49
N HIS A 305 1.78 11.03 -11.85
CA HIS A 305 1.98 10.58 -13.23
C HIS A 305 1.23 9.28 -13.50
N LYS A 306 0.80 9.09 -14.75
CA LYS A 306 0.18 7.86 -15.27
C LYS A 306 0.89 7.42 -16.54
#